data_AF-A0AAD8PNC4-F1
#
_entry.id   AF-A0AAD8PNC4-F1
#
_cell.length_a   1.000
_cell.length_b   1.000
_cell.length_c   1.000
_cell.angle_alpha   90.00
_cell.angle_beta   90.00
_cell.angle_gamma   90.00
#
_symmetry.space_group_name_H-M   'P 1'
#
loop_
_entity.id
_entity.type
_entity.pdbx_description
1 polymer ?
#
loop_
_entity_poly.entity_id
_entity_poly.type
_entity_poly.pdbx_seq_one_letter_code
_entity_poly.pdbx_strand_id
1 'polypeptide(L)'
;MERYGIGSQRSALAVKTELQLWEPTDVEPVLRQLTLRGRDQNPCGPEVNQHQIQGINPKDEYVKAPLDLVRQSVGKQAALCVNRDGMFNLMPSGYSVMSHVWEETMGWKGPGGLEKLDLSLRKRGVPKAHFVKFFDRCGATWLWVDVIAMPEVLEDMTPTEKTEIESLRVDIINNLSSVYRRADKVVVLDSLALQLNTGSPIDVAVILSLGRWIRRMWTVAESRLGQKVWIITANGATDLDEIISLLEEEVMGSRHHRYSGLLKTLSTTRGTSSPPAQSGLLDLVEAYRNVHTGDPIDRVRAAFPLLGLRWRFGWGQKEGMLHLIKQLPTDSAFLISHYGERGIPGCYNSIPSSLNQLSAHPQTKS
;
A
#
# COMPACT_ATOMS: atom_id res chain seq x y z
N MET A 1 5.97 -16.52 -16.83
CA MET A 1 5.48 -15.99 -15.55
C MET A 1 4.97 -17.08 -14.62
N GLU A 2 3.98 -17.92 -15.01
CA GLU A 2 3.48 -19.00 -14.14
C GLU A 2 4.54 -20.03 -13.72
N ARG A 3 5.49 -20.36 -14.61
CA ARG A 3 6.66 -21.22 -14.28
C ARG A 3 7.54 -20.64 -13.16
N TYR A 4 7.43 -19.34 -12.94
CA TYR A 4 8.09 -18.58 -11.88
C TYR A 4 7.08 -18.24 -10.77
N GLY A 5 5.99 -18.99 -10.61
CA GLY A 5 4.99 -18.84 -9.54
C GLY A 5 4.25 -17.50 -9.47
N ILE A 6 4.36 -16.65 -10.49
CA ILE A 6 3.59 -15.42 -10.59
C ILE A 6 2.15 -15.78 -11.02
N GLY A 7 1.17 -15.36 -10.23
CA GLY A 7 -0.24 -15.67 -10.46
C GLY A 7 -0.75 -15.20 -11.83
N SER A 8 -1.63 -16.00 -12.44
CA SER A 8 -2.15 -15.78 -13.80
C SER A 8 -2.87 -14.44 -13.97
N GLN A 9 -3.68 -14.03 -13.00
CA GLN A 9 -4.38 -12.74 -13.04
C GLN A 9 -3.42 -11.55 -13.03
N ARG A 10 -2.39 -11.58 -12.17
CA ARG A 10 -1.36 -10.52 -12.10
C ARG A 10 -0.55 -10.46 -13.40
N SER A 11 -0.14 -11.63 -13.89
CA SER A 11 0.59 -11.77 -15.15
C SER A 11 -0.22 -11.20 -16.32
N ALA A 12 -1.50 -11.56 -16.43
CA ALA A 12 -2.38 -11.10 -17.50
C ALA A 12 -2.63 -9.59 -17.46
N LEU A 13 -2.75 -9.00 -16.26
CA LEU A 13 -2.86 -7.56 -16.12
C LEU A 13 -1.55 -6.90 -16.56
N ALA A 14 -0.40 -7.34 -16.03
CA ALA A 14 0.90 -6.77 -16.38
C ALA A 14 1.17 -6.77 -17.89
N VAL A 15 0.85 -7.87 -18.58
CA VAL A 15 0.96 -7.97 -20.04
C VAL A 15 0.02 -7.01 -20.76
N LYS A 16 -1.18 -6.73 -20.24
CA LYS A 16 -2.13 -5.80 -20.87
C LYS A 16 -1.78 -4.33 -20.64
N THR A 17 -0.98 -4.02 -19.63
CA THR A 17 -0.71 -2.63 -19.21
C THR A 17 0.77 -2.29 -19.31
N GLU A 18 1.59 -2.78 -18.38
CA GLU A 18 2.99 -2.37 -18.26
C GLU A 18 3.89 -3.00 -19.31
N LEU A 19 3.61 -4.25 -19.68
CA LEU A 19 4.42 -5.10 -20.53
C LEU A 19 3.79 -5.34 -21.92
N GLN A 20 2.85 -4.48 -22.34
CA GLN A 20 2.07 -4.67 -23.58
C GLN A 20 2.92 -4.69 -24.87
N LEU A 21 4.09 -4.04 -24.84
CA LEU A 21 5.04 -3.94 -25.95
C LEU A 21 6.30 -4.80 -25.70
N TRP A 22 6.29 -5.63 -24.66
CA TRP A 22 7.42 -6.50 -24.32
C TRP A 22 7.23 -7.87 -24.97
N GLU A 23 8.31 -8.40 -25.54
CA GLU A 23 8.34 -9.76 -26.03
C GLU A 23 8.73 -10.74 -24.91
N PRO A 24 8.34 -12.03 -24.99
CA PRO A 24 8.79 -13.03 -24.03
C PRO A 24 10.31 -13.10 -23.88
N THR A 25 11.06 -12.83 -24.95
CA THR A 25 12.53 -12.78 -24.96
C THR A 25 13.10 -11.63 -24.14
N ASP A 26 12.32 -10.58 -23.89
CA ASP A 26 12.73 -9.44 -23.06
C ASP A 26 12.48 -9.70 -21.58
N VAL A 27 11.37 -10.38 -21.25
CA VAL A 27 10.95 -10.64 -19.86
C VAL A 27 11.67 -11.84 -19.25
N GLU A 28 11.92 -12.88 -20.05
CA GLU A 28 12.54 -14.12 -19.58
C GLU A 28 13.93 -13.90 -18.94
N PRO A 29 14.85 -13.07 -19.48
CA PRO A 29 16.12 -12.75 -18.83
C PRO A 29 15.94 -12.14 -17.43
N VAL A 30 14.96 -11.25 -17.25
CA VAL A 30 14.66 -10.64 -15.94
C VAL A 30 14.17 -11.69 -14.95
N LEU A 31 13.25 -12.56 -15.38
CA LEU A 31 12.70 -13.61 -14.51
C LEU A 31 13.75 -14.65 -14.08
N ARG A 32 14.77 -14.89 -14.91
CA ARG A 32 15.90 -15.78 -14.57
C ARG A 32 16.77 -15.24 -13.44
N GLN A 33 16.69 -13.94 -13.13
CA GLN A 33 17.41 -13.32 -12.01
C GLN A 33 16.72 -13.56 -10.65
N LEU A 34 15.56 -14.21 -10.62
CA LEU A 34 14.89 -14.58 -9.37
C LEU A 34 15.58 -15.78 -8.71
N THR A 35 16.09 -15.58 -7.50
CA THR A 35 16.92 -16.55 -6.74
C THR A 35 16.15 -17.78 -6.26
N LEU A 36 14.90 -17.57 -5.85
CA LEU A 36 13.93 -18.63 -5.65
C LEU A 36 13.05 -18.63 -6.90
N ARG A 37 12.66 -19.79 -7.43
CA ARG A 37 11.85 -19.89 -8.66
C ARG A 37 10.40 -19.40 -8.45
N GLY A 38 10.24 -18.19 -7.92
CA GLY A 38 9.04 -17.38 -7.72
C GLY A 38 7.78 -18.08 -7.21
N ARG A 39 7.90 -19.27 -6.60
CA ARG A 39 6.89 -19.71 -5.63
C ARG A 39 6.73 -18.55 -4.65
N ASP A 40 5.51 -18.25 -4.21
CA ASP A 40 5.16 -17.26 -3.18
C ASP A 40 5.84 -17.62 -1.82
N GLN A 41 7.14 -17.83 -1.83
CA GLN A 41 8.00 -18.09 -0.69
C GLN A 41 8.36 -16.74 -0.14
N ASN A 42 7.96 -16.52 1.10
CA ASN A 42 8.33 -15.36 1.86
C ASN A 42 9.87 -15.36 2.05
N PRO A 43 10.61 -14.41 1.44
CA PRO A 43 12.07 -14.35 1.57
C PRO A 43 12.51 -13.90 2.97
N CYS A 44 11.59 -13.43 3.82
CA CYS A 44 11.79 -13.19 5.24
C CYS A 44 11.64 -14.47 6.09
N GLY A 45 11.55 -15.65 5.46
CA GLY A 45 11.49 -16.96 6.11
C GLY A 45 10.09 -17.58 6.08
N PRO A 46 9.93 -18.81 6.62
CA PRO A 46 8.63 -19.47 6.65
C PRO A 46 7.58 -18.57 7.31
N GLU A 47 6.32 -18.67 6.83
CA GLU A 47 5.15 -18.08 7.47
C GLU A 47 5.17 -18.39 8.97
N VAL A 48 4.52 -17.54 9.79
CA VAL A 48 4.45 -17.73 11.24
C VAL A 48 3.68 -19.03 11.56
N ASN A 49 4.38 -20.17 11.45
CA ASN A 49 3.86 -21.49 11.77
C ASN A 49 3.96 -21.67 13.28
N GLN A 50 2.85 -22.13 13.87
CA GLN A 50 2.61 -22.29 15.31
C GLN A 50 3.63 -23.15 16.09
N HIS A 51 4.67 -23.69 15.47
CA HIS A 51 5.39 -24.88 15.97
C HIS A 51 6.87 -24.69 16.34
N GLN A 52 7.38 -23.47 16.54
CA GLN A 52 8.81 -23.27 16.87
C GLN A 52 9.12 -22.32 18.03
N ILE A 53 8.25 -22.25 19.03
CA ILE A 53 8.53 -21.43 20.21
C ILE A 53 8.28 -22.25 21.48
N GLN A 54 9.25 -23.09 21.83
CA GLN A 54 9.35 -23.72 23.15
C GLN A 54 10.60 -23.17 23.84
N GLY A 55 10.42 -22.49 24.98
CA GLY A 55 11.48 -22.32 25.99
C GLY A 55 11.95 -20.90 26.34
N ILE A 56 11.32 -19.82 25.88
CA ILE A 56 11.72 -18.43 26.20
C ILE A 56 10.51 -17.64 26.75
N ASN A 57 10.79 -16.56 27.48
CA ASN A 57 9.80 -15.77 28.21
C ASN A 57 8.81 -15.06 27.24
N PRO A 58 7.48 -15.25 27.35
CA PRO A 58 6.52 -14.88 26.30
C PRO A 58 6.42 -13.39 25.93
N LYS A 59 6.89 -12.48 26.79
CA LYS A 59 6.79 -11.02 26.57
C LYS A 59 7.89 -10.46 25.68
N ASP A 60 9.02 -11.16 25.55
CA ASP A 60 10.16 -10.73 24.71
C ASP A 60 10.12 -11.38 23.31
N GLU A 61 9.11 -12.21 23.05
CA GLU A 61 8.97 -13.00 21.83
C GLU A 61 8.20 -12.29 20.72
N TYR A 62 7.43 -11.24 21.03
CA TYR A 62 6.55 -10.59 20.07
C TYR A 62 6.62 -9.07 20.14
N VAL A 63 6.36 -8.43 19.01
CA VAL A 63 6.38 -6.98 18.83
C VAL A 63 4.97 -6.52 18.47
N LYS A 64 4.33 -5.81 19.40
CA LYS A 64 3.05 -5.11 19.20
C LYS A 64 3.08 -3.78 19.95
N ALA A 65 2.56 -2.73 19.33
CA ALA A 65 2.49 -1.43 19.98
C ALA A 65 1.54 -1.45 21.19
N PRO A 66 1.97 -0.94 22.36
CA PRO A 66 1.07 -0.66 23.47
C PRO A 66 -0.01 0.36 23.09
N LEU A 67 -1.27 0.09 23.44
CA LEU A 67 -2.41 0.92 23.03
C LEU A 67 -2.35 2.36 23.57
N ASP A 68 -1.76 2.56 24.75
CA ASP A 68 -1.53 3.88 25.33
C ASP A 68 -0.54 4.70 24.48
N LEU A 69 0.54 4.10 23.99
CA LEU A 69 1.47 4.74 23.07
C LEU A 69 0.82 5.03 21.71
N VAL A 70 -0.04 4.13 21.23
CA VAL A 70 -0.82 4.36 20.00
C VAL A 70 -1.72 5.60 20.17
N ARG A 71 -2.45 5.73 21.28
CA ARG A 71 -3.27 6.91 21.56
C ARG A 71 -2.43 8.19 21.67
N GLN A 72 -1.27 8.12 22.33
CA GLN A 72 -0.35 9.26 22.42
C GLN A 72 0.18 9.68 21.03
N SER A 73 0.43 8.72 20.14
CA SER A 73 0.91 9.01 18.78
C SER A 73 -0.10 9.83 17.97
N VAL A 74 -1.39 9.50 18.09
CA VAL A 74 -2.50 10.27 17.50
C VAL A 74 -2.54 11.68 18.09
N GLY A 75 -2.54 11.79 19.42
CA GLY A 75 -2.63 13.09 20.10
C GLY A 75 -1.47 14.03 19.78
N LYS A 76 -0.27 13.48 19.59
CA LYS A 76 0.95 14.25 19.23
C LYS A 76 1.18 14.38 17.73
N GLN A 77 0.33 13.76 16.89
CA GLN A 77 0.55 13.64 15.44
C GLN A 77 1.98 13.18 15.08
N ALA A 78 2.47 12.20 15.83
CA ALA A 78 3.81 11.61 15.67
C ALA A 78 3.68 10.14 15.22
N ALA A 79 4.73 9.61 14.62
CA ALA A 79 4.78 8.20 14.26
C ALA A 79 5.21 7.36 15.48
N LEU A 80 4.41 6.37 15.87
CA LEU A 80 4.84 5.36 16.83
C LEU A 80 5.74 4.35 16.11
N CYS A 81 7.04 4.53 16.26
CA CYS A 81 8.05 3.69 15.62
C CYS A 81 8.56 2.63 16.57
N VAL A 82 9.11 1.57 15.99
CA VAL A 82 9.80 0.51 16.70
C VAL A 82 11.23 0.39 16.18
N ASN A 83 12.19 0.16 17.07
CA ASN A 83 13.58 -0.10 16.70
C ASN A 83 13.84 -1.60 16.58
N ARG A 84 15.07 -1.97 16.19
CA ARG A 84 15.50 -3.37 16.01
C ARG A 84 15.24 -4.26 17.23
N ASP A 85 15.36 -3.70 18.43
CA ASP A 85 15.22 -4.43 19.69
C ASP A 85 13.76 -4.62 20.13
N GLY A 86 12.80 -4.06 19.38
CA GLY A 86 11.38 -4.07 19.72
C GLY A 86 10.96 -2.95 20.66
N MET A 87 11.82 -1.94 20.89
CA MET A 87 11.49 -0.78 21.72
C MET A 87 10.69 0.24 20.92
N PHE A 88 9.72 0.87 21.57
CA PHE A 88 8.82 1.85 20.95
C PHE A 88 9.21 3.29 21.28
N ASN A 89 9.06 4.19 20.32
CA ASN A 89 9.21 5.63 20.54
C ASN A 89 8.28 6.45 19.64
N LEU A 90 7.89 7.62 20.12
CA LEU A 90 7.10 8.59 19.34
C LEU A 90 8.05 9.51 18.59
N MET A 91 8.10 9.33 17.27
CA MET A 91 9.05 10.00 16.39
C MET A 91 8.34 11.09 15.59
N PRO A 92 8.72 12.38 15.72
CA PRO A 92 8.22 13.43 14.84
C PRO A 92 8.88 13.38 13.45
N SER A 93 10.12 12.88 13.35
CA SER A 93 10.93 12.71 12.13
C SER A 93 12.08 11.73 12.39
N GLY A 94 12.92 11.42 11.39
CA GLY A 94 14.10 10.54 11.55
C GLY A 94 13.75 9.05 11.64
N TYR A 95 12.73 8.64 10.90
CA TYR A 95 12.27 7.26 10.82
C TYR A 95 11.94 6.90 9.37
N SER A 96 11.92 5.59 9.10
CA SER A 96 11.40 5.05 7.85
C SER A 96 10.01 4.45 8.06
N VAL A 97 9.22 4.40 6.99
CA VAL A 97 7.94 3.69 6.99
C VAL A 97 8.08 2.43 6.17
N MET A 98 7.63 1.29 6.68
CA MET A 98 7.47 0.09 5.86
C MET A 98 6.12 0.15 5.15
N SER A 99 6.13 -0.06 3.82
CA SER A 99 4.93 -0.16 3.02
C SER A 99 4.03 -1.31 3.47
N HIS A 100 2.72 -1.17 3.26
CA HIS A 100 1.67 -2.12 3.59
C HIS A 100 1.74 -3.35 2.67
N VAL A 101 2.78 -4.20 2.79
CA VAL A 101 2.94 -5.49 2.05
C VAL A 101 3.22 -6.67 3.01
N TRP A 102 3.04 -6.45 4.31
CA TRP A 102 3.31 -7.42 5.36
C TRP A 102 2.49 -8.72 5.24
N GLU A 103 1.31 -8.70 4.61
CA GLU A 103 0.56 -9.95 4.38
C GLU A 103 1.38 -11.01 3.65
N GLU A 104 2.31 -10.59 2.79
CA GLU A 104 3.14 -11.49 1.96
C GLU A 104 4.50 -11.74 2.58
N THR A 105 5.10 -10.69 3.14
CA THR A 105 6.43 -10.76 3.74
C THR A 105 6.43 -11.20 5.19
N MET A 106 5.26 -11.28 5.83
CA MET A 106 5.12 -11.79 7.20
C MET A 106 4.28 -13.06 7.31
N GLY A 107 3.74 -13.56 6.20
CA GLY A 107 2.88 -14.74 6.22
C GLY A 107 1.72 -14.57 7.18
N TRP A 108 1.14 -13.36 7.23
CA TRP A 108 0.07 -13.02 8.18
C TRP A 108 -1.30 -13.58 7.73
N LYS A 109 -1.28 -14.76 7.11
CA LYS A 109 -2.42 -15.56 6.69
C LYS A 109 -2.13 -17.01 7.10
N GLY A 110 -3.17 -17.76 7.47
CA GLY A 110 -3.06 -19.17 7.78
C GLY A 110 -2.63 -19.99 6.56
N PRO A 111 -2.23 -21.26 6.76
CA PRO A 111 -1.78 -22.13 5.68
C PRO A 111 -2.82 -22.19 4.55
N GLY A 112 -2.43 -21.74 3.35
CA GLY A 112 -3.32 -21.66 2.18
C GLY A 112 -3.94 -20.28 1.92
N GLY A 113 -3.59 -19.24 2.68
CA GLY A 113 -3.96 -17.85 2.37
C GLY A 113 -5.43 -17.48 2.60
N LEU A 114 -6.24 -18.43 3.10
CA LEU A 114 -7.70 -18.29 3.30
C LEU A 114 -8.09 -18.17 4.77
N GLU A 115 -7.29 -18.72 5.70
CA GLU A 115 -7.61 -18.68 7.13
C GLU A 115 -6.99 -17.46 7.81
N LYS A 116 -7.74 -16.83 8.72
CA LYS A 116 -7.19 -15.79 9.59
C LYS A 116 -6.21 -16.42 10.57
N LEU A 117 -5.13 -15.71 10.89
CA LEU A 117 -4.25 -16.09 11.98
C LEU A 117 -5.03 -16.29 13.28
N ASP A 118 -4.56 -17.25 14.07
CA ASP A 118 -5.11 -17.53 15.39
C ASP A 118 -5.21 -16.26 16.24
N LEU A 119 -6.33 -16.11 16.96
CA LEU A 119 -6.63 -14.94 17.78
C LEU A 119 -5.53 -14.66 18.81
N SER A 120 -4.95 -15.71 19.40
CA SER A 120 -3.87 -15.53 20.39
C SER A 120 -2.59 -14.98 19.76
N LEU A 121 -2.31 -15.28 18.49
CA LEU A 121 -1.16 -14.73 17.77
C LEU A 121 -1.41 -13.26 17.38
N ARG A 122 -2.61 -12.94 16.88
CA ARG A 122 -2.98 -11.56 16.55
C ARG A 122 -2.91 -10.62 17.76
N LYS A 123 -3.30 -11.10 18.94
CA LYS A 123 -3.13 -10.37 20.21
C LYS A 123 -1.69 -10.09 20.58
N ARG A 124 -0.79 -11.05 20.33
CA ARG A 124 0.62 -10.96 20.69
C ARG A 124 1.42 -10.08 19.73
N GLY A 125 1.03 -10.03 18.46
CA GLY A 125 1.73 -9.26 17.42
C GLY A 125 2.76 -10.08 16.67
N VAL A 126 3.78 -9.41 16.12
CA VAL A 126 4.73 -10.04 15.20
C VAL A 126 5.84 -10.74 15.99
N PRO A 127 6.15 -12.03 15.75
CA PRO A 127 7.28 -12.68 16.41
C PRO A 127 8.58 -11.88 16.21
N LYS A 128 9.32 -11.61 17.28
CA LYS A 128 10.53 -10.77 17.28
C LYS A 128 11.59 -11.30 16.31
N ALA A 129 11.77 -12.62 16.25
CA ALA A 129 12.67 -13.24 15.29
C ALA A 129 12.28 -12.97 13.83
N HIS A 130 11.00 -12.86 13.54
CA HIS A 130 10.50 -12.50 12.22
C HIS A 130 10.60 -10.98 11.97
N PHE A 131 10.27 -10.18 12.98
CA PHE A 131 10.44 -8.73 12.97
C PHE A 131 11.86 -8.30 12.59
N VAL A 132 12.86 -8.86 13.26
CA VAL A 132 14.27 -8.54 13.01
C VAL A 132 14.67 -8.81 11.55
N LYS A 133 14.15 -9.88 10.93
CA LYS A 133 14.51 -10.23 9.54
C LYS A 133 14.12 -9.17 8.54
N PHE A 134 12.90 -8.65 8.62
CA PHE A 134 12.49 -7.57 7.71
C PHE A 134 13.03 -6.21 8.16
N PHE A 135 13.17 -5.98 9.46
CA PHE A 135 13.76 -4.75 9.98
C PHE A 135 15.18 -4.54 9.42
N ASP A 136 16.01 -5.58 9.45
CA ASP A 136 17.40 -5.53 8.96
C ASP A 136 17.47 -5.23 7.44
N ARG A 137 16.42 -5.55 6.68
CA ARG A 137 16.32 -5.23 5.24
C ARG A 137 15.97 -3.77 4.97
N CYS A 138 15.34 -3.08 5.93
CA CYS A 138 14.90 -1.70 5.75
C CYS A 138 16.04 -0.67 5.82
N GLY A 139 17.19 -1.04 6.40
CA GLY A 139 18.30 -0.11 6.63
C GLY A 139 17.84 1.12 7.40
N ALA A 140 17.08 0.90 8.48
CA ALA A 140 16.47 1.93 9.32
C ALA A 140 16.87 1.73 10.79
N THR A 141 16.91 2.83 11.55
CA THR A 141 17.07 2.79 13.03
C THR A 141 15.73 2.75 13.75
N TRP A 142 14.74 3.43 13.17
CA TRP A 142 13.36 3.46 13.62
C TRP A 142 12.44 3.20 12.44
N LEU A 143 11.51 2.27 12.62
CA LEU A 143 10.59 1.84 11.60
C LEU A 143 9.15 2.01 12.08
N TRP A 144 8.32 2.72 11.32
CA TRP A 144 6.88 2.66 11.47
C TRP A 144 6.34 1.51 10.63
N VAL A 145 5.55 0.65 11.27
CA VAL A 145 4.95 -0.53 10.66
C VAL A 145 3.48 -0.58 11.07
N ASP A 146 2.59 -0.53 10.10
CA ASP A 146 1.14 -0.54 10.33
C ASP A 146 0.63 -1.77 11.08
N VAL A 147 1.06 -3.00 10.79
CA VAL A 147 0.59 -4.20 11.48
C VAL A 147 0.95 -4.18 12.97
N ILE A 148 2.01 -3.44 13.33
CA ILE A 148 2.46 -3.24 14.71
C ILE A 148 1.69 -2.07 15.35
N ALA A 149 1.59 -0.93 14.66
CA ALA A 149 1.07 0.33 15.19
C ALA A 149 -0.46 0.50 15.06
N MET A 150 -1.11 -0.22 14.15
CA MET A 150 -2.56 -0.21 13.97
C MET A 150 -3.21 -1.23 14.92
N PRO A 151 -4.15 -0.80 15.77
CA PRO A 151 -4.89 -1.72 16.62
C PRO A 151 -5.91 -2.50 15.78
N GLU A 152 -6.21 -3.73 16.20
CA GLU A 152 -7.10 -4.64 15.50
C GLU A 152 -8.37 -4.86 16.34
N VAL A 153 -9.52 -4.91 15.66
CA VAL A 153 -10.79 -5.29 16.28
C VAL A 153 -10.81 -6.81 16.39
N LEU A 154 -10.79 -7.31 17.62
CA LEU A 154 -10.74 -8.74 17.89
C LEU A 154 -12.12 -9.30 18.21
N GLU A 155 -12.32 -10.57 17.89
CA GLU A 155 -13.62 -11.23 17.98
C GLU A 155 -14.15 -11.27 19.41
N ASP A 156 -13.26 -11.42 20.39
CA ASP A 156 -13.57 -11.59 21.82
C ASP A 156 -13.66 -10.27 22.61
N MET A 157 -13.51 -9.13 21.94
CA MET A 157 -13.76 -7.82 22.54
C MET A 157 -15.26 -7.57 22.76
N THR A 158 -15.58 -6.85 23.83
CA THR A 158 -16.92 -6.30 24.10
C THR A 158 -17.31 -5.26 23.04
N PRO A 159 -18.61 -4.96 22.85
CA PRO A 159 -19.05 -3.94 21.89
C PRO A 159 -18.42 -2.55 22.13
N THR A 160 -18.22 -2.18 23.40
CA THR A 160 -17.56 -0.92 23.78
C THR A 160 -16.10 -0.92 23.34
N GLU A 161 -15.34 -1.96 23.63
CA GLU A 161 -13.94 -2.08 23.21
C GLU A 161 -13.80 -2.08 21.69
N LYS A 162 -14.68 -2.77 20.96
CA LYS A 162 -14.70 -2.75 19.49
C LYS A 162 -14.85 -1.32 18.96
N THR A 163 -15.81 -0.57 19.52
CA THR A 163 -16.07 0.83 19.16
C THR A 163 -14.85 1.72 19.44
N GLU A 164 -14.23 1.59 20.62
CA GLU A 164 -13.04 2.36 20.98
C GLU A 164 -11.85 2.08 20.06
N ILE A 165 -11.61 0.79 19.75
CA ILE A 165 -10.52 0.38 18.86
C ILE A 165 -10.78 0.87 17.44
N GLU A 166 -12.00 0.74 16.92
CA GLU A 166 -12.35 1.27 15.59
C GLU A 166 -12.20 2.79 15.50
N SER A 167 -12.61 3.52 16.53
CA SER A 167 -12.40 4.97 16.62
C SER A 167 -10.91 5.31 16.57
N LEU A 168 -10.09 4.60 17.37
CA LEU A 168 -8.64 4.79 17.37
C LEU A 168 -8.00 4.45 16.02
N ARG A 169 -8.48 3.42 15.31
CA ARG A 169 -8.02 3.11 13.94
C ARG A 169 -8.30 4.26 12.98
N VAL A 170 -9.49 4.85 13.04
CA VAL A 170 -9.84 6.01 12.21
C VAL A 170 -8.93 7.20 12.50
N ASP A 171 -8.61 7.44 13.76
CA ASP A 171 -7.68 8.51 14.14
C ASP A 171 -6.26 8.28 13.59
N ILE A 172 -5.77 7.04 13.61
CA ILE A 172 -4.47 6.68 13.01
C ILE A 172 -4.51 6.86 11.49
N ILE A 173 -5.59 6.41 10.82
CA ILE A 173 -5.79 6.60 9.37
C ILE A 173 -5.70 8.09 9.01
N ASN A 174 -6.33 8.94 9.80
CA ASN A 174 -6.27 10.39 9.65
C ASN A 174 -4.87 10.98 9.92
N ASN A 175 -4.00 10.28 10.64
CA ASN A 175 -2.62 10.68 10.90
C ASN A 175 -1.64 10.17 9.83
N LEU A 176 -2.03 9.23 8.95
CA LEU A 176 -1.13 8.64 7.95
C LEU A 176 -0.48 9.69 7.06
N SER A 177 -1.21 10.73 6.65
CA SER A 177 -0.64 11.82 5.84
C SER A 177 0.59 12.46 6.50
N SER A 178 0.54 12.68 7.82
CA SER A 178 1.67 13.20 8.60
C SER A 178 2.81 12.18 8.71
N VAL A 179 2.47 10.92 9.00
CA VAL A 179 3.45 9.82 9.16
C VAL A 179 4.26 9.63 7.88
N TYR A 180 3.61 9.49 6.73
CA TYR A 180 4.32 9.25 5.47
C TYR A 180 5.13 10.46 5.01
N ARG A 181 4.61 11.69 5.16
CA ARG A 181 5.32 12.90 4.73
C ARG A 181 6.54 13.23 5.57
N ARG A 182 6.56 12.85 6.85
CA ARG A 182 7.69 13.11 7.76
C ARG A 182 8.68 11.96 7.84
N ALA A 183 8.39 10.82 7.22
CA ALA A 183 9.32 9.72 7.09
C ALA A 183 10.45 10.10 6.12
N ASP A 184 11.66 9.62 6.41
CA ASP A 184 12.83 9.84 5.56
C ASP A 184 12.67 9.10 4.22
N LYS A 185 11.99 7.95 4.26
CA LYS A 185 11.68 7.09 3.11
C LYS A 185 10.56 6.10 3.43
N VAL A 186 9.87 5.66 2.39
CA VAL A 186 9.02 4.47 2.39
C VAL A 186 9.83 3.29 1.86
N VAL A 187 9.86 2.21 2.62
CA VAL A 187 10.56 0.96 2.26
C VAL A 187 9.54 -0.06 1.77
N VAL A 188 9.70 -0.49 0.53
CA VAL A 188 8.86 -1.50 -0.13
C VAL A 188 9.56 -2.85 -0.06
N LEU A 189 8.93 -3.77 0.67
CA LEU A 189 9.32 -5.16 0.77
C LEU A 189 8.32 -6.01 -0.03
N ASP A 190 8.42 -5.97 -1.36
CA ASP A 190 7.62 -6.85 -2.24
C ASP A 190 8.31 -8.21 -2.36
N SER A 191 7.54 -9.29 -2.19
CA SER A 191 8.12 -10.65 -2.13
C SER A 191 8.85 -11.06 -3.41
N LEU A 192 8.41 -10.55 -4.58
CA LEU A 192 9.06 -10.85 -5.86
C LEU A 192 10.32 -9.98 -6.02
N ALA A 193 10.25 -8.71 -5.64
CA ALA A 193 11.41 -7.80 -5.67
C ALA A 193 12.54 -8.29 -4.77
N LEU A 194 12.23 -8.78 -3.57
CA LEU A 194 13.20 -9.31 -2.61
C LEU A 194 13.97 -10.55 -3.12
N GLN A 195 13.45 -11.24 -4.14
CA GLN A 195 14.10 -12.39 -4.77
C GLN A 195 15.00 -11.98 -5.95
N LEU A 196 14.88 -10.74 -6.42
CA LEU A 196 15.56 -10.24 -7.62
C LEU A 196 17.04 -9.96 -7.33
N ASN A 197 17.92 -10.66 -8.05
CA ASN A 197 19.37 -10.57 -7.93
C ASN A 197 19.96 -9.77 -9.11
N THR A 198 19.66 -8.47 -9.16
CA THR A 198 20.16 -7.55 -10.19
C THR A 198 20.39 -6.16 -9.58
N GLY A 199 21.23 -5.36 -10.23
CA GLY A 199 21.38 -3.92 -9.94
C GLY A 199 20.63 -3.03 -10.94
N SER A 200 19.96 -3.61 -11.94
CA SER A 200 19.27 -2.89 -13.01
C SER A 200 17.95 -2.28 -12.52
N PRO A 201 17.76 -0.94 -12.57
CA PRO A 201 16.49 -0.31 -12.23
C PRO A 201 15.33 -0.73 -13.16
N ILE A 202 15.64 -1.06 -14.42
CA ILE A 202 14.65 -1.57 -15.38
C ILE A 202 14.14 -2.95 -14.96
N ASP A 203 15.03 -3.84 -14.53
CA ASP A 203 14.63 -5.18 -14.05
C ASP A 203 13.74 -5.04 -12.80
N VAL A 204 14.07 -4.10 -11.91
CA VAL A 204 13.24 -3.78 -10.74
C VAL A 204 11.87 -3.29 -11.17
N ALA A 205 11.77 -2.41 -12.16
CA ALA A 205 10.49 -1.93 -12.70
C ALA A 205 9.62 -3.07 -13.25
N VAL A 206 10.23 -3.96 -14.04
CA VAL A 206 9.56 -5.14 -14.60
C VAL A 206 9.05 -6.04 -13.49
N ILE A 207 9.89 -6.38 -12.51
CA ILE A 207 9.50 -7.22 -11.37
C ILE A 207 8.42 -6.56 -10.53
N LEU A 208 8.51 -5.26 -10.27
CA LEU A 208 7.52 -4.53 -9.49
C LEU A 208 6.14 -4.54 -10.17
N SER A 209 6.10 -4.47 -11.51
CA SER A 209 4.85 -4.59 -12.31
C SER A 209 4.15 -5.94 -12.14
N LEU A 210 4.93 -6.99 -11.83
CA LEU A 210 4.50 -8.36 -11.58
C LEU A 210 4.28 -8.65 -10.09
N GLY A 211 4.83 -7.79 -9.23
CA GLY A 211 4.66 -7.74 -7.79
C GLY A 211 3.23 -7.44 -7.37
N ARG A 212 2.96 -7.60 -6.08
CA ARG A 212 1.64 -7.32 -5.51
C ARG A 212 1.55 -5.89 -5.02
N TRP A 213 2.67 -5.28 -4.59
CA TRP A 213 2.69 -3.91 -4.09
C TRP A 213 1.99 -2.94 -5.06
N ILE A 214 2.41 -2.89 -6.33
CA ILE A 214 1.86 -1.95 -7.32
C ILE A 214 0.35 -2.13 -7.58
N ARG A 215 -0.25 -3.23 -7.12
CA ARG A 215 -1.67 -3.56 -7.31
C ARG A 215 -2.51 -3.26 -6.07
N ARG A 216 -1.97 -2.70 -4.99
CA ARG A 216 -2.73 -2.40 -3.76
C ARG A 216 -3.24 -0.97 -3.77
N MET A 217 -4.44 -0.76 -3.23
CA MET A 217 -5.05 0.57 -3.13
C MET A 217 -4.17 1.56 -2.35
N TRP A 218 -3.62 1.13 -1.21
CA TRP A 218 -2.81 1.99 -0.36
C TRP A 218 -1.45 2.38 -0.95
N THR A 219 -0.96 1.67 -1.96
CA THR A 219 0.31 1.97 -2.65
C THR A 219 0.35 3.36 -3.25
N VAL A 220 -0.78 3.88 -3.74
CA VAL A 220 -0.85 5.26 -4.25
C VAL A 220 -0.60 6.26 -3.11
N ALA A 221 -1.19 6.03 -1.93
CA ALA A 221 -0.96 6.88 -0.76
C ALA A 221 0.49 6.79 -0.29
N GLU A 222 1.03 5.58 -0.17
CA GLU A 222 2.41 5.33 0.23
C GLU A 222 3.42 6.01 -0.69
N SER A 223 3.24 5.83 -2.00
CA SER A 223 4.16 6.35 -3.01
C SER A 223 4.10 7.85 -3.16
N ARG A 224 2.91 8.48 -3.06
CA ARG A 224 2.75 9.93 -3.24
C ARG A 224 3.04 10.73 -1.98
N LEU A 225 2.76 10.18 -0.80
CA LEU A 225 3.01 10.88 0.48
C LEU A 225 4.47 10.76 0.93
N GLY A 226 5.14 9.66 0.56
CA GLY A 226 6.56 9.46 0.87
C GLY A 226 7.47 10.43 0.12
N GLN A 227 8.48 10.95 0.82
CA GLN A 227 9.51 11.78 0.19
C GLN A 227 10.35 10.96 -0.81
N LYS A 228 10.66 9.72 -0.45
CA LYS A 228 11.39 8.73 -1.24
C LYS A 228 10.71 7.37 -1.11
N VAL A 229 10.81 6.54 -2.15
CA VAL A 229 10.26 5.19 -2.15
C VAL A 229 11.36 4.21 -2.57
N TRP A 230 11.82 3.40 -1.62
CA TRP A 230 12.90 2.44 -1.85
C TRP A 230 12.34 1.04 -2.03
N ILE A 231 12.66 0.42 -3.16
CA ILE A 231 12.32 -0.97 -3.45
C ILE A 231 13.49 -1.83 -3.04
N ILE A 232 13.30 -2.70 -2.05
CA ILE A 232 14.35 -3.61 -1.58
C ILE A 232 14.41 -4.85 -2.45
N THR A 233 15.61 -5.19 -2.91
CA THR A 233 15.92 -6.38 -3.70
C THR A 233 16.82 -7.34 -2.92
N ALA A 234 17.24 -8.45 -3.54
CA ALA A 234 18.19 -9.36 -2.90
C ALA A 234 19.57 -8.69 -2.67
N ASN A 235 19.94 -7.73 -3.52
CA ASN A 235 21.28 -7.12 -3.56
C ASN A 235 21.35 -5.69 -3.04
N GLY A 236 20.23 -5.06 -2.72
CA GLY A 236 20.23 -3.67 -2.27
C GLY A 236 18.87 -3.02 -2.31
N ALA A 237 18.87 -1.72 -2.58
CA ALA A 237 17.68 -0.91 -2.72
C ALA A 237 17.77 -0.06 -3.99
N THR A 238 16.64 0.19 -4.62
CA THR A 238 16.54 1.10 -5.78
C THR A 238 15.47 2.15 -5.49
N ASP A 239 15.75 3.42 -5.78
CA ASP A 239 14.76 4.50 -5.62
C ASP A 239 13.75 4.47 -6.79
N LEU A 240 12.47 4.57 -6.47
CA LEU A 240 11.40 4.62 -7.47
C LEU A 240 11.57 5.83 -8.41
N ASP A 241 12.02 6.97 -7.89
CA ASP A 241 12.21 8.17 -8.69
C ASP A 241 13.35 7.98 -9.71
N GLU A 242 14.42 7.26 -9.34
CA GLU A 242 15.51 6.90 -10.26
C GLU A 242 15.03 5.93 -11.36
N ILE A 243 14.17 4.97 -11.02
CA ILE A 243 13.55 4.08 -12.01
C ILE A 243 12.73 4.89 -13.01
N ILE A 244 11.90 5.81 -12.52
CA ILE A 244 11.05 6.64 -13.36
C ILE A 244 11.90 7.51 -14.29
N SER A 245 12.90 8.23 -13.77
CA SER A 245 13.77 9.07 -14.59
C SER A 245 14.49 8.28 -15.68
N LEU A 246 14.99 7.08 -15.37
CA LEU A 246 15.61 6.21 -16.37
C LEU A 246 14.61 5.80 -17.47
N LEU A 247 13.38 5.43 -17.08
CA LEU A 247 12.34 5.08 -18.05
C LEU A 247 11.92 6.29 -18.90
N GLU A 248 11.89 7.49 -18.34
CA GLU A 248 11.61 8.73 -19.07
C GLU A 248 12.67 8.97 -20.14
N GLU A 249 13.95 8.89 -19.78
CA GLU A 249 15.08 9.05 -20.69
C GLU A 249 15.03 8.06 -21.86
N GLU A 250 14.75 6.78 -21.58
CA GLU A 250 14.65 5.72 -22.59
C GLU A 250 13.44 5.89 -23.52
N VAL A 251 12.34 6.48 -23.03
CA VAL A 251 11.14 6.73 -23.84
C VAL A 251 11.27 8.04 -24.64
N MET A 252 12.21 8.93 -24.30
CA MET A 252 12.45 10.16 -25.04
C MET A 252 12.77 9.84 -26.51
N GLY A 253 11.92 10.32 -27.42
CA GLY A 253 12.08 10.13 -28.87
C GLY A 253 11.20 9.04 -29.50
N SER A 254 10.53 8.18 -28.71
CA SER A 254 9.55 7.23 -29.24
C SER A 254 8.39 6.98 -28.29
N ARG A 255 7.20 7.46 -28.67
CA ARG A 255 5.95 7.15 -27.93
C ARG A 255 5.60 5.65 -27.92
N HIS A 256 6.19 4.87 -28.83
CA HIS A 256 6.01 3.43 -28.96
C HIS A 256 7.22 2.63 -28.44
N HIS A 257 7.90 3.13 -27.41
CA HIS A 257 8.95 2.39 -26.74
C HIS A 257 8.37 1.30 -25.81
N ARG A 258 9.05 0.16 -25.67
CA ARG A 258 8.56 -0.95 -24.84
C ARG A 258 8.38 -0.58 -23.36
N TYR A 259 9.13 0.41 -22.90
CA TYR A 259 9.07 0.92 -21.52
C TYR A 259 7.90 1.88 -21.25
N SER A 260 7.17 2.33 -22.27
CA SER A 260 6.08 3.31 -22.11
C SER A 260 4.99 2.84 -21.13
N GLY A 261 4.69 1.54 -21.10
CA GLY A 261 3.71 0.97 -20.16
C GLY A 261 4.18 1.03 -18.70
N LEU A 262 5.43 0.62 -18.46
CA LEU A 262 6.07 0.71 -17.14
C LEU A 262 6.13 2.15 -16.65
N LEU A 263 6.62 3.06 -17.50
CA LEU A 263 6.71 4.49 -17.20
C LEU A 263 5.34 5.03 -16.81
N LYS A 264 4.32 4.79 -17.64
CA LYS A 264 2.96 5.25 -17.37
C LYS A 264 2.47 4.78 -16.00
N THR A 265 2.56 3.48 -15.70
CA THR A 265 2.08 2.96 -14.41
C THR A 265 2.85 3.55 -13.23
N LEU A 266 4.18 3.57 -13.29
CA LEU A 266 5.01 4.01 -12.16
C LEU A 266 4.89 5.52 -11.93
N SER A 267 4.95 6.35 -12.98
CA SER A 267 4.77 7.81 -12.87
C SER A 267 3.36 8.18 -12.42
N THR A 268 2.32 7.51 -12.94
CA THR A 268 0.94 7.73 -12.45
C THR A 268 0.81 7.34 -10.98
N THR A 269 1.41 6.23 -10.56
CA THR A 269 1.37 5.80 -9.14
C THR A 269 2.09 6.82 -8.26
N ARG A 270 3.34 7.17 -8.60
CA ARG A 270 4.18 8.12 -7.87
C ARG A 270 3.62 9.54 -7.84
N GLY A 271 2.86 9.94 -8.87
CA GLY A 271 2.35 11.29 -9.03
C GLY A 271 3.45 12.29 -9.43
N THR A 272 3.08 13.55 -9.61
CA THR A 272 4.05 14.61 -9.95
C THR A 272 4.83 15.03 -8.71
N SER A 273 6.15 15.18 -8.83
CA SER A 273 7.07 15.57 -7.74
C SER A 273 6.93 17.03 -7.27
N SER A 274 5.91 17.76 -7.73
CA SER A 274 5.69 19.16 -7.34
C SER A 274 4.99 19.25 -5.97
N PRO A 275 5.52 20.06 -5.02
CA PRO A 275 4.93 20.22 -3.70
C PRO A 275 3.60 21.00 -3.76
N PRO A 276 2.79 20.92 -2.68
CA PRO A 276 1.66 20.02 -2.60
C PRO A 276 0.56 20.44 -3.59
N ALA A 277 0.68 20.04 -4.86
CA ALA A 277 -0.53 20.00 -5.67
C ALA A 277 -1.41 18.91 -5.02
N GLN A 278 -2.50 19.30 -4.37
CA GLN A 278 -3.57 18.37 -4.04
C GLN A 278 -3.81 17.56 -5.32
N SER A 279 -3.55 16.25 -5.28
CA SER A 279 -3.77 15.43 -6.47
C SER A 279 -5.23 15.60 -6.84
N GLY A 280 -5.50 16.14 -8.03
CA GLY A 280 -6.86 16.30 -8.51
C GLY A 280 -7.55 14.94 -8.49
N LEU A 281 -8.85 14.91 -8.23
CA LEU A 281 -9.56 13.64 -8.07
C LEU A 281 -9.43 12.75 -9.32
N LEU A 282 -9.34 13.38 -10.51
CA LEU A 282 -9.13 12.70 -11.79
C LEU A 282 -7.80 11.95 -11.87
N ASP A 283 -6.72 12.56 -11.38
CA ASP A 283 -5.40 11.95 -11.35
C ASP A 283 -5.37 10.76 -10.38
N LEU A 284 -6.07 10.87 -9.24
CA LEU A 284 -6.27 9.74 -8.33
C LEU A 284 -7.11 8.62 -8.96
N VAL A 285 -8.12 8.94 -9.77
CA VAL A 285 -8.90 7.92 -10.50
C VAL A 285 -8.01 7.13 -11.46
N GLU A 286 -7.11 7.81 -12.18
CA GLU A 286 -6.15 7.17 -13.07
C GLU A 286 -5.20 6.25 -12.28
N ALA A 287 -4.64 6.74 -11.17
CA ALA A 287 -3.75 5.96 -10.30
C ALA A 287 -4.43 4.75 -9.68
N TYR A 288 -5.72 4.84 -9.36
CA TYR A 288 -6.49 3.74 -8.80
C TYR A 288 -7.07 2.76 -9.83
N ARG A 289 -6.88 2.97 -11.14
CA ARG A 289 -7.53 2.15 -12.18
C ARG A 289 -7.20 0.66 -12.06
N ASN A 290 -5.95 0.33 -11.76
CA ASN A 290 -5.43 -1.05 -11.80
C ASN A 290 -5.07 -1.61 -10.41
N VAL A 291 -5.53 -0.94 -9.35
CA VAL A 291 -5.28 -1.36 -7.96
C VAL A 291 -6.52 -2.01 -7.35
N HIS A 292 -6.30 -2.76 -6.28
CA HIS A 292 -7.30 -3.59 -5.63
C HIS A 292 -7.20 -3.44 -4.11
N THR A 293 -8.29 -3.76 -3.42
CA THR A 293 -8.36 -3.84 -1.96
C THR A 293 -9.29 -4.98 -1.56
N GLY A 294 -8.98 -5.63 -0.44
CA GLY A 294 -9.86 -6.61 0.21
C GLY A 294 -10.99 -5.97 1.02
N ASP A 295 -10.86 -4.70 1.40
CA ASP A 295 -11.88 -3.94 2.14
C ASP A 295 -12.54 -2.91 1.19
N PRO A 296 -13.83 -3.04 0.85
CA PRO A 296 -14.54 -2.10 0.00
C PRO A 296 -14.47 -0.63 0.47
N ILE A 297 -14.33 -0.38 1.77
CA ILE A 297 -14.24 0.98 2.33
C ILE A 297 -12.97 1.68 1.82
N ASP A 298 -11.89 0.95 1.59
CA ASP A 298 -10.60 1.52 1.16
C ASP A 298 -10.61 2.07 -0.27
N ARG A 299 -11.58 1.67 -1.11
CA ARG A 299 -11.79 2.26 -2.44
C ARG A 299 -12.02 3.77 -2.40
N VAL A 300 -12.43 4.28 -1.26
CA VAL A 300 -12.70 5.69 -1.02
C VAL A 300 -11.76 6.24 0.06
N ARG A 301 -11.62 5.51 1.17
CA ARG A 301 -10.83 5.95 2.33
C ARG A 301 -9.36 6.18 2.02
N ALA A 302 -8.76 5.43 1.10
CA ALA A 302 -7.34 5.60 0.73
C ALA A 302 -7.05 6.95 0.04
N ALA A 303 -8.05 7.60 -0.57
CA ALA A 303 -7.89 8.92 -1.20
C ALA A 303 -7.81 10.07 -0.18
N PHE A 304 -8.39 9.90 1.00
CA PHE A 304 -8.49 10.97 2.02
C PHE A 304 -7.14 11.56 2.46
N PRO A 305 -6.12 10.76 2.83
CA PRO A 305 -4.84 11.33 3.24
C PRO A 305 -4.10 12.06 2.11
N LEU A 306 -4.40 11.74 0.84
CA LEU A 306 -3.86 12.42 -0.34
C LEU A 306 -4.54 13.76 -0.60
N LEU A 307 -5.85 13.83 -0.36
CA LEU A 307 -6.68 15.01 -0.56
C LEU A 307 -6.69 15.96 0.66
N GLY A 308 -5.98 15.61 1.74
CA GLY A 308 -5.99 16.38 2.98
C GLY A 308 -7.34 16.35 3.71
N LEU A 309 -8.15 15.33 3.45
CA LEU A 309 -9.46 15.13 4.05
C LEU A 309 -9.36 14.20 5.26
N ARG A 310 -10.36 14.28 6.15
CA ARG A 310 -10.45 13.41 7.34
C ARG A 310 -11.63 12.45 7.22
N TRP A 311 -11.36 11.17 7.44
CA TRP A 311 -12.37 10.13 7.58
C TRP A 311 -13.03 10.23 8.95
N ARG A 312 -14.34 9.97 9.05
CA ARG A 312 -15.04 9.95 10.35
C ARG A 312 -15.40 8.53 10.77
N PHE A 313 -15.43 8.33 12.08
CA PHE A 313 -15.92 7.09 12.68
C PHE A 313 -17.37 6.82 12.22
N GLY A 314 -17.68 5.55 11.95
CA GLY A 314 -18.98 5.10 11.46
C GLY A 314 -19.26 5.34 9.97
N TRP A 315 -18.36 6.01 9.23
CA TRP A 315 -18.52 6.14 7.78
C TRP A 315 -18.27 4.81 7.06
N GLY A 316 -19.18 4.45 6.17
CA GLY A 316 -18.97 3.46 5.13
C GLY A 316 -18.54 4.12 3.83
N GLN A 317 -18.51 3.31 2.76
CA GLN A 317 -18.11 3.76 1.43
C GLN A 317 -19.00 4.89 0.90
N LYS A 318 -20.31 4.83 1.17
CA LYS A 318 -21.30 5.81 0.70
C LYS A 318 -21.09 7.17 1.35
N GLU A 319 -20.93 7.21 2.67
CA GLU A 319 -20.73 8.45 3.44
C GLU A 319 -19.42 9.12 3.02
N GLY A 320 -18.35 8.33 2.86
CA GLY A 320 -17.07 8.83 2.34
C GLY A 320 -17.20 9.43 0.94
N MET A 321 -17.93 8.77 0.03
CA MET A 321 -18.15 9.26 -1.33
C MET A 321 -18.92 10.57 -1.35
N LEU A 322 -20.02 10.66 -0.58
CA LEU A 322 -20.80 11.89 -0.47
C LEU A 322 -19.95 13.04 0.10
N HIS A 323 -19.05 12.74 1.02
CA HIS A 323 -18.13 13.75 1.54
C HIS A 323 -17.13 14.23 0.47
N LEU A 324 -16.54 13.33 -0.32
CA LEU A 324 -15.66 13.70 -1.43
C LEU A 324 -16.38 14.63 -2.42
N ILE A 325 -17.60 14.27 -2.82
CA ILE A 325 -18.40 15.07 -3.76
C ILE A 325 -18.69 16.46 -3.22
N LYS A 326 -18.99 16.55 -1.92
CA LYS A 326 -19.25 17.84 -1.27
C LYS A 326 -18.00 18.72 -1.19
N GLN A 327 -16.82 18.13 -0.96
CA GLN A 327 -15.56 18.87 -0.81
C GLN A 327 -14.91 19.23 -2.16
N LEU A 328 -15.16 18.43 -3.20
CA LEU A 328 -14.56 18.58 -4.53
C LEU A 328 -15.65 18.59 -5.62
N PRO A 329 -16.57 19.58 -5.60
CA PRO A 329 -17.76 19.56 -6.46
C PRO A 329 -17.44 19.60 -7.96
N THR A 330 -16.45 20.40 -8.37
CA THR A 330 -16.04 20.54 -9.78
C THR A 330 -15.45 19.23 -10.32
N ASP A 331 -14.47 18.66 -9.62
CA ASP A 331 -13.82 17.41 -10.01
C ASP A 331 -14.82 16.24 -10.00
N SER A 332 -15.72 16.21 -9.03
CA SER A 332 -16.72 15.15 -8.90
C SER A 332 -17.77 15.22 -10.00
N ALA A 333 -18.21 16.42 -10.39
CA ALA A 333 -19.12 16.61 -11.52
C ALA A 333 -18.48 16.11 -12.83
N PHE A 334 -17.19 16.38 -13.04
CA PHE A 334 -16.44 15.86 -14.18
C PHE A 334 -16.43 14.33 -14.18
N LEU A 335 -16.14 13.69 -13.05
CA LEU A 335 -16.14 12.22 -12.95
C LEU A 335 -17.53 11.61 -13.18
N ILE A 336 -18.58 12.22 -12.63
CA ILE A 336 -19.96 11.76 -12.84
C ILE A 336 -20.33 11.83 -14.33
N SER A 337 -19.99 12.92 -15.03
CA SER A 337 -20.22 13.03 -16.48
C SER A 337 -19.38 12.01 -17.28
N HIS A 338 -18.09 11.84 -16.95
CA HIS A 338 -17.20 10.97 -17.72
C HIS A 338 -17.47 9.48 -17.53
N TYR A 339 -17.83 9.05 -16.32
CA TYR A 339 -18.00 7.65 -15.96
C TYR A 339 -19.46 7.21 -15.80
N GLY A 340 -20.37 8.13 -15.46
CA GLY A 340 -21.80 7.85 -15.31
C GLY A 340 -22.53 7.64 -16.64
N GLU A 341 -22.14 8.34 -17.71
CA GLU A 341 -22.80 8.22 -19.03
C GLU A 341 -22.32 7.01 -19.85
N ARG A 342 -21.09 6.51 -19.59
CA ARG A 342 -20.44 5.51 -20.47
C ARG A 342 -20.57 4.06 -19.98
N GLY A 343 -21.20 3.82 -18.83
CA GLY A 343 -21.36 2.45 -18.28
C GLY A 343 -20.03 1.69 -18.07
N ILE A 344 -18.91 2.42 -17.99
CA ILE A 344 -17.57 1.83 -17.88
C ILE A 344 -17.35 1.40 -16.43
N PRO A 345 -16.95 0.14 -16.17
CA PRO A 345 -16.65 -0.30 -14.82
C PRO A 345 -15.47 0.48 -14.26
N GLY A 346 -15.72 1.36 -13.29
CA GLY A 346 -14.69 2.13 -12.58
C GLY A 346 -14.71 1.88 -11.08
N CYS A 347 -13.69 2.37 -10.38
CA CYS A 347 -13.57 2.40 -8.91
C CYS A 347 -14.78 3.08 -8.23
N TYR A 348 -15.56 3.82 -9.03
CA TYR A 348 -16.76 4.58 -8.70
C TYR A 348 -18.05 3.93 -9.22
N ASN A 349 -18.08 2.62 -9.55
CA ASN A 349 -19.33 1.90 -9.87
C ASN A 349 -20.38 1.94 -8.76
N SER A 350 -20.02 2.51 -7.61
CA SER A 350 -20.91 2.85 -6.51
C SER A 350 -21.08 4.37 -6.35
N ILE A 351 -21.10 5.15 -7.43
CA ILE A 351 -21.80 6.45 -7.42
C ILE A 351 -23.25 6.07 -7.06
N PRO A 352 -23.73 6.35 -5.84
CA PRO A 352 -25.04 5.87 -5.44
C PRO A 352 -26.08 6.44 -6.41
N SER A 353 -27.07 5.63 -6.79
CA SER A 353 -28.19 6.05 -7.66
C SER A 353 -28.90 7.32 -7.19
N SER A 354 -28.74 7.70 -5.92
CA SER A 354 -29.17 8.99 -5.36
C SER A 354 -28.43 10.22 -5.93
N LEU A 355 -27.30 10.08 -6.62
CA LEU A 355 -26.60 11.19 -7.27
C LEU A 355 -27.21 11.57 -8.63
N ASN A 356 -27.82 10.61 -9.35
CA ASN A 356 -28.61 10.92 -10.55
C ASN A 356 -29.85 11.79 -10.21
N GLN A 357 -30.28 11.79 -8.94
CA GLN A 357 -31.36 12.65 -8.45
C GLN A 357 -30.87 14.07 -8.14
N LEU A 358 -29.59 14.27 -7.84
CA LEU A 358 -29.00 15.59 -7.59
C LEU A 358 -28.66 16.34 -8.88
N SER A 359 -28.37 15.63 -9.98
CA SER A 359 -28.28 16.23 -11.32
C SER A 359 -29.65 16.59 -11.94
N ALA A 360 -30.75 16.06 -11.40
CA ALA A 360 -32.12 16.28 -11.89
C ALA A 360 -32.85 17.48 -11.23
N HIS A 361 -32.17 18.24 -10.37
CA HIS A 361 -32.68 19.51 -9.87
C HIS A 361 -31.86 20.69 -10.39
N PRO A 362 -32.15 21.21 -11.59
CA PRO A 362 -31.79 22.58 -11.90
C PRO A 362 -32.51 23.47 -10.89
N GLN A 363 -31.72 24.21 -10.10
CA GLN A 363 -32.22 25.31 -9.30
C GLN A 363 -33.02 26.24 -10.19
N THR A 364 -34.34 26.18 -10.04
CA THR A 364 -35.27 27.22 -10.44
C THR A 364 -35.93 27.72 -9.18
N LYS A 365 -35.40 28.82 -8.64
CA LYS A 365 -36.09 30.12 -8.66
C LYS A 365 -35.39 31.13 -7.75
N SER A 366 -35.26 32.31 -8.35
CA SER A 366 -35.22 33.67 -7.79
C SER A 366 -36.07 33.89 -6.55
#